data_AF-G4YUG5-F1
#
_entry.id   AF-G4YUG5-F1
#
_cell.length_a   1.000
_cell.length_b   1.000
_cell.length_c   1.000
_cell.angle_alpha   90.00
_cell.angle_beta   90.00
_cell.angle_gamma   90.00
#
_symmetry.space_group_name_H-M   'P 1'
#
loop_
_entity.id
_entity.type
_entity.pdbx_description
1 polymer ?
#
loop_
_entity_poly.entity_id
_entity_poly.type
_entity_poly.pdbx_seq_one_letter_code
_entity_poly.pdbx_strand_id
1 'polypeptide(L)'
;MALPIPDKLQVSLTIKVGQPYSNSRTTYGAPIVFEFQHGEGYGVLRAQIDSKIAAFTDITWESDAPILFKPFANASQAAFVAFASSQHEFADRINRLWKQAARRKTG
;
A
#
# COMPACT_ATOMS: atom_id res chain seq x y z
N MET A 1 -4.01 25.00 -3.29
CA MET A 1 -4.30 24.31 -4.56
C MET A 1 -4.08 22.82 -4.35
N ALA A 2 -5.04 21.97 -4.69
CA ALA A 2 -4.87 20.52 -4.56
C ALA A 2 -4.08 20.02 -5.79
N LEU A 3 -2.95 19.35 -5.57
CA LEU A 3 -2.21 18.71 -6.65
C LEU A 3 -3.09 17.60 -7.24
N PRO A 4 -3.29 17.53 -8.57
CA PRO A 4 -3.95 16.39 -9.18
C PRO A 4 -3.16 15.12 -8.85
N ILE A 5 -3.85 14.00 -8.65
CA ILE A 5 -3.21 12.71 -8.48
C ILE A 5 -2.53 12.38 -9.82
N PRO A 6 -1.23 12.10 -9.86
CA PRO A 6 -0.57 11.68 -11.08
C PRO A 6 -1.13 10.32 -11.51
N ASP A 7 -1.26 10.12 -12.82
CA ASP A 7 -1.79 8.86 -13.37
C ASP A 7 -1.00 7.65 -12.87
N LYS A 8 0.32 7.80 -12.78
CA LYS A 8 1.27 6.82 -12.24
C LYS A 8 1.67 7.20 -10.82
N LEU A 9 1.45 6.28 -9.90
CA LEU A 9 1.86 6.37 -8.51
C LEU A 9 3.01 5.39 -8.25
N GLN A 10 4.09 5.89 -7.67
CA GLN A 10 5.15 5.01 -7.17
C GLN A 10 4.69 4.40 -5.84
N VAL A 11 4.63 3.07 -5.80
CA VAL A 11 4.26 2.27 -4.64
C VAL A 11 5.50 1.57 -4.11
N SER A 12 5.77 1.74 -2.82
CA SER A 12 6.80 0.98 -2.11
C SER A 12 6.12 -0.10 -1.27
N LEU A 13 6.26 -1.35 -1.68
CA LEU A 13 5.78 -2.51 -0.94
C LEU A 13 6.85 -2.99 0.03
N THR A 14 6.48 -3.16 1.29
CA THR A 14 7.35 -3.75 2.31
C THR A 14 6.63 -4.93 2.92
N ILE A 15 7.26 -6.10 2.86
CA ILE A 15 6.74 -7.33 3.45
C ILE A 15 7.19 -7.35 4.91
N LYS A 16 6.25 -7.51 5.83
CA LYS A 16 6.54 -7.64 7.27
C LYS A 16 6.20 -9.04 7.75
N VAL A 17 7.09 -9.62 8.54
CA VAL A 17 6.92 -10.97 9.10
C VAL A 17 6.19 -10.87 10.43
N GLY A 18 5.04 -11.51 10.57
CA GLY A 18 4.25 -11.53 11.80
C GLY A 18 2.78 -11.23 11.57
N GLN A 19 2.02 -11.10 12.66
CA GLN A 19 0.57 -10.90 12.57
C GLN A 19 0.22 -9.46 12.12
N PRO A 20 -0.86 -9.28 11.31
CA PRO A 20 -1.40 -7.97 11.01
C PRO A 20 -1.66 -7.16 12.29
N TYR A 21 -1.40 -5.85 12.24
CA TYR A 21 -1.55 -4.91 13.37
C TYR A 21 -0.66 -5.16 14.60
N SER A 22 0.13 -6.24 14.62
CA SER A 22 1.15 -6.43 15.65
C SER A 22 2.35 -5.51 15.40
N ASN A 23 3.06 -5.13 16.47
CA ASN A 23 4.30 -4.37 16.41
C ASN A 23 5.46 -5.27 15.90
N SER A 24 5.39 -5.71 14.66
CA SER A 24 6.50 -6.43 14.03
C SER A 24 7.54 -5.48 13.44
N ARG A 25 8.76 -5.61 13.95
CA ARG A 25 9.93 -4.88 13.46
C ARG A 25 10.68 -5.62 12.35
N THR A 26 10.31 -6.86 12.06
CA THR A 26 11.01 -7.70 11.08
C THR A 26 10.41 -7.49 9.70
N THR A 27 11.19 -6.91 8.80
CA THR A 27 10.87 -6.80 7.38
C THR A 27 11.54 -7.94 6.61
N TYR A 28 10.78 -8.59 5.73
CA TYR A 28 11.33 -9.60 4.83
C TYR A 28 11.87 -8.91 3.57
N GLY A 29 13.17 -9.08 3.31
CA GLY A 29 13.83 -8.54 2.13
C GLY A 29 13.86 -7.00 2.08
N ALA A 30 14.23 -6.49 0.90
CA ALA A 30 14.24 -5.07 0.61
C ALA A 30 12.84 -4.58 0.16
N PRO A 31 12.49 -3.30 0.39
CA PRO A 31 11.26 -2.73 -0.14
C PRO A 31 11.21 -2.81 -1.67
N ILE A 32 10.10 -3.33 -2.20
CA ILE A 32 9.89 -3.47 -3.63
C ILE A 32 9.17 -2.22 -4.12
N VAL A 33 9.84 -1.46 -4.95
CA VAL A 33 9.27 -0.26 -5.56
C VAL A 33 8.71 -0.61 -6.93
N PHE A 34 7.46 -0.25 -7.20
CA PHE A 34 6.83 -0.41 -8.51
C PHE A 34 5.89 0.76 -8.80
N GLU A 35 5.60 0.97 -10.08
CA GLU A 35 4.63 1.97 -10.52
C GLU A 35 3.26 1.32 -10.66
N PHE A 36 2.24 1.99 -10.14
CA PHE A 36 0.86 1.56 -10.20
C PHE A 36 -0.03 2.69 -10.74
N GLN A 37 -0.91 2.36 -11.68
CA GLN A 37 -1.85 3.32 -12.23
C GLN A 37 -3.16 3.28 -11.42
N HIS A 38 -3.52 4.40 -10.80
CA HIS A 38 -4.71 4.45 -9.93
C HIS A 38 -6.02 4.11 -10.67
N GLY A 39 -6.06 4.30 -11.99
CA GLY A 39 -7.19 3.96 -12.86
C GLY A 39 -7.40 2.46 -13.09
N GLU A 40 -6.39 1.62 -12.86
CA GLU A 40 -6.51 0.15 -13.01
C GLU A 40 -7.28 -0.52 -11.86
N GLY A 41 -7.39 0.17 -10.72
CA GLY A 41 -8.17 -0.27 -9.57
C GLY A 41 -7.48 -1.28 -8.66
N TYR A 42 -8.17 -1.62 -7.56
CA TYR A 42 -7.62 -2.46 -6.49
C TYR A 42 -7.28 -3.88 -6.93
N GLY A 43 -8.08 -4.46 -7.83
CA GLY A 43 -7.85 -5.83 -8.33
C GLY A 43 -6.50 -5.99 -9.02
N VAL A 44 -6.11 -5.00 -9.84
CA VAL A 44 -4.82 -5.02 -10.52
C VAL A 44 -3.66 -4.78 -9.55
N LEU A 45 -3.83 -3.86 -8.58
CA LEU A 45 -2.83 -3.68 -7.53
C LEU A 45 -2.59 -4.98 -6.76
N ARG A 46 -3.68 -5.67 -6.38
CA ARG A 46 -3.60 -6.93 -5.63
C ARG A 46 -2.94 -8.01 -6.47
N ALA A 47 -3.33 -8.18 -7.73
CA ALA A 47 -2.71 -9.15 -8.63
C ALA A 47 -1.20 -8.87 -8.83
N GLN A 48 -0.78 -7.61 -8.94
CA GLN A 48 0.64 -7.25 -9.03
C GLN A 48 1.40 -7.56 -7.74
N ILE A 49 0.80 -7.28 -6.58
CA ILE A 49 1.39 -7.61 -5.28
C ILE A 49 1.50 -9.13 -5.14
N ASP A 50 0.44 -9.88 -5.43
CA ASP A 50 0.42 -11.34 -5.35
C ASP A 50 1.43 -11.96 -6.31
N SER A 51 1.57 -11.45 -7.53
CA SER A 51 2.59 -11.91 -8.49
C SER A 51 4.02 -11.63 -7.99
N LYS A 52 4.26 -10.47 -7.37
CA LYS A 52 5.56 -10.14 -6.77
C LYS A 52 5.86 -11.00 -5.54
N ILE A 53 4.84 -11.27 -4.72
CA ILE A 53 4.96 -12.13 -3.55
C ILE A 53 5.19 -13.58 -3.97
N ALA A 54 4.51 -14.06 -5.01
CA ALA A 54 4.68 -15.41 -5.55
C ALA A 54 6.10 -15.67 -6.10
N ALA A 55 6.86 -14.62 -6.43
CA ALA A 55 8.27 -14.75 -6.78
C ALA A 55 9.16 -15.12 -5.57
N PHE A 56 8.68 -14.94 -4.34
CA PHE A 56 9.37 -15.35 -3.13
C PHE A 56 8.85 -16.72 -2.68
N THR A 57 9.64 -17.77 -2.94
CA THR A 57 9.30 -19.15 -2.55
C THR A 57 9.43 -19.42 -1.06
N ASP A 58 10.14 -18.54 -0.33
CA ASP A 58 10.47 -18.75 1.08
C ASP A 58 9.43 -18.14 2.04
N ILE A 59 8.37 -17.51 1.52
CA ILE A 59 7.31 -16.90 2.33
C ILE A 59 5.97 -17.53 2.02
N THR A 60 5.29 -17.99 3.07
CA THR A 60 3.89 -18.41 2.99
C THR A 60 3.02 -17.16 3.09
N TRP A 61 2.42 -16.74 1.97
CA TRP A 61 1.47 -15.64 1.95
C TRP A 61 0.06 -16.14 1.74
N GLU A 62 -0.83 -15.83 2.68
CA GLU A 62 -2.25 -16.17 2.55
C GLU A 62 -2.91 -15.25 1.53
N SER A 63 -3.55 -15.82 0.51
CA SER A 63 -4.20 -15.06 -0.56
C SER A 63 -5.33 -14.16 -0.07
N ASP A 64 -5.88 -14.38 1.13
CA ASP A 64 -6.89 -13.54 1.77
C ASP A 64 -6.32 -12.53 2.78
N ALA A 65 -4.99 -12.49 2.96
CA ALA A 65 -4.36 -11.57 3.89
C ALA A 65 -4.72 -10.10 3.54
N PRO A 66 -5.04 -9.26 4.54
CA PRO A 66 -5.38 -7.87 4.29
C PRO A 66 -4.14 -7.10 3.86
N ILE A 67 -4.19 -6.49 2.68
CA ILE A 67 -3.14 -5.56 2.22
C ILE A 67 -3.32 -4.25 2.99
N LEU A 68 -2.36 -3.95 3.85
CA LEU A 68 -2.36 -2.77 4.70
C LEU A 68 -1.59 -1.63 4.03
N PHE A 69 -2.20 -0.45 3.98
CA PHE A 69 -1.54 0.76 3.52
C PHE A 69 -1.00 1.58 4.70
N LYS A 70 0.21 2.10 4.52
CA LYS A 70 0.88 3.00 5.47
C LYS A 70 0.50 4.46 5.16
N PRO A 71 -0.35 5.12 5.98
CA PRO A 71 -0.90 6.43 5.64
C PRO A 71 0.12 7.58 5.66
N PHE A 72 1.23 7.44 6.39
CA PHE A 72 2.28 8.45 6.46
C PHE A 72 3.64 7.83 6.83
N ALA A 73 4.73 8.52 6.50
CA ALA A 73 6.11 8.01 6.66
C ALA A 73 6.44 7.49 8.07
N ASN A 74 5.85 8.09 9.12
CA ASN A 74 6.07 7.69 10.51
C ASN A 74 4.88 6.97 11.15
N ALA A 75 3.94 6.44 10.35
CA ALA A 75 2.80 5.71 10.89
C ALA A 75 3.26 4.41 11.57
N SER A 76 2.77 4.18 12.78
CA SER A 76 2.86 2.89 13.45
C SER A 76 1.99 1.86 12.71
N GLN A 77 2.31 0.57 12.83
CA GLN A 77 1.52 -0.49 12.21
C GLN A 77 0.07 -0.52 12.68
N ALA A 78 -0.20 -0.12 13.92
CA ALA A 78 -1.56 0.03 14.44
C ALA A 78 -2.39 1.10 13.70
N ALA A 79 -1.72 2.07 13.07
CA ALA A 79 -2.35 3.10 12.25
C ALA A 79 -2.39 2.71 10.76
N PHE A 80 -1.89 1.53 10.38
CA PHE A 80 -2.05 1.05 9.02
C PHE A 80 -3.52 0.71 8.81
N VAL A 81 -3.98 0.91 7.58
CA VAL A 81 -5.38 0.68 7.29
C VAL A 81 -5.51 -0.17 6.05
N ALA A 82 -6.35 -1.19 6.12
CA ALA A 82 -6.63 -2.09 5.02
C ALA A 82 -7.20 -1.35 3.81
N PHE A 83 -6.87 -1.84 2.62
CA PHE A 83 -7.61 -1.46 1.42
C PHE A 83 -9.02 -2.04 1.49
N ALA A 84 -10.00 -1.21 1.13
CA ALA A 84 -11.34 -1.70 0.89
C ALA A 84 -11.40 -2.41 -0.46
N SER A 85 -12.16 -3.50 -0.53
CA SER A 85 -12.33 -4.29 -1.75
C SER A 85 -13.04 -3.52 -2.88
N SER A 86 -13.71 -2.40 -2.56
CA SER A 86 -14.40 -1.56 -3.54
C SER A 86 -13.44 -0.59 -4.24
N GLN A 87 -13.46 -0.57 -5.57
CA GLN A 87 -12.67 0.33 -6.40
C GLN A 87 -12.94 1.81 -6.10
N HIS A 88 -14.20 2.17 -5.80
CA HIS A 88 -14.56 3.54 -5.48
C HIS A 88 -13.92 3.97 -4.15
N GLU A 89 -14.01 3.13 -3.12
CA GLU A 89 -13.38 3.39 -1.82
C GLU A 89 -11.86 3.45 -1.93
N PHE A 90 -11.26 2.57 -2.75
CA PHE A 90 -9.83 2.58 -3.04
C PHE A 90 -9.38 3.92 -3.65
N ALA A 91 -10.05 4.37 -4.71
CA ALA A 91 -9.74 5.64 -5.38
C ALA A 91 -9.93 6.84 -4.46
N ASP A 92 -11.04 6.88 -3.71
CA ASP A 92 -11.32 7.93 -2.73
C ASP A 92 -10.25 8.01 -1.65
N ARG A 93 -9.76 6.85 -1.21
CA ARG A 93 -8.74 6.74 -0.17
C ARG A 93 -7.38 7.20 -0.65
N ILE A 94 -6.96 6.79 -1.85
CA ILE A 94 -5.77 7.32 -2.52
C ILE A 94 -5.87 8.84 -2.66
N ASN A 95 -7.03 9.36 -3.06
CA ASN A 95 -7.24 10.79 -3.22
C ASN A 95 -7.12 11.56 -1.91
N ARG A 96 -7.73 11.06 -0.82
CA ARG A 96 -7.59 11.66 0.51
C ARG A 96 -6.15 11.65 0.99
N LEU A 97 -5.42 10.56 0.78
CA LEU A 97 -4.01 10.43 1.14
C LEU A 97 -3.13 11.36 0.33
N TRP A 98 -3.33 11.44 -0.98
CA TRP A 98 -2.61 12.37 -1.85
C TRP A 98 -2.82 13.82 -1.42
N LYS A 99 -4.08 14.21 -1.16
CA LYS A 99 -4.41 15.53 -0.62
C LYS A 99 -3.74 15.78 0.73
N GLN A 100 -3.68 14.78 1.61
CA GLN A 100 -3.04 14.90 2.92
C GLN A 100 -1.51 15.03 2.80
N ALA A 101 -0.87 14.26 1.92
CA ALA A 101 0.56 14.35 1.64
C ALA A 101 0.91 15.70 0.98
N ALA A 102 0.13 16.14 0.00
CA ALA A 102 0.27 17.44 -0.65
C ALA A 102 0.17 18.60 0.36
N ARG A 103 -0.79 18.52 1.30
CA ARG A 103 -0.92 19.52 2.39
C ARG A 103 0.31 19.57 3.30
N ARG A 104 0.95 18.42 3.57
CA ARG A 104 2.13 18.34 4.45
C ARG A 104 3.43 18.82 3.80
N LYS A 105 3.50 18.89 2.47
CA LYS A 105 4.66 19.45 1.76
C LYS A 105 4.74 20.99 1.84
N THR A 106 3.74 21.63 2.46
CA THR A 106 3.61 23.09 2.58
C THR A 106 3.71 23.55 4.04
N GLY A 107 4.48 22.83 4.86
CA GLY A 107 4.77 23.18 6.26
C GLY A 107 6.24 23.01 6.56
#